data_AF-A0AAW1WJD8-F1
#
_entry.id   AF-A0AAW1WJD8-F1
#
_cell.length_a   1.000
_cell.length_b   1.000
_cell.length_c   1.000
_cell.angle_alpha   90.00
_cell.angle_beta   90.00
_cell.angle_gamma   90.00
#
_symmetry.space_group_name_H-M   'P 1'
#
loop_
_entity.id
_entity.type
_entity.pdbx_description
1 polymer ?
#
loop_
_entity_poly.entity_id
_entity_poly.type
_entity_poly.pdbx_seq_one_letter_code
_entity_poly.pdbx_strand_id
1 'polypeptide(L)'
;MGGEKAIKPGRIVSKYLSIFLQLDKPCFPTGSKVLVEVELRILDQNHGKHHSGKAEVWLRGPYWKFGWPLFITEEANARFLKNDNCIIEVEITIAGITVPGICRT
;
A
#
# COMPACT_ATOMS: atom_id res chain seq x y z
N MET A 1 -5.79 -9.77 -54.16
CA MET A 1 -6.71 -10.24 -53.10
C MET A 1 -5.97 -10.25 -51.78
N GLY A 2 -6.52 -9.56 -50.78
CA GLY A 2 -6.34 -9.79 -49.34
C GLY A 2 -4.92 -9.92 -48.78
N GLY A 3 -4.29 -8.80 -48.44
CA GLY A 3 -3.22 -8.78 -47.44
C GLY A 3 -3.85 -8.82 -46.04
N GLU A 4 -3.83 -10.00 -45.42
CA GLU A 4 -4.22 -10.22 -44.03
C GLU A 4 -3.30 -9.38 -43.11
N LYS A 5 -3.84 -8.36 -42.44
CA LYS A 5 -3.11 -7.68 -41.36
C LYS A 5 -3.17 -8.55 -40.12
N ALA A 6 -2.07 -9.22 -39.82
CA ALA A 6 -1.85 -9.86 -38.54
C ALA A 6 -2.01 -8.82 -37.42
N ILE A 7 -3.03 -8.98 -36.59
CA ILE A 7 -3.17 -8.25 -35.33
C ILE A 7 -2.16 -8.89 -34.38
N LYS A 8 -1.04 -8.20 -34.14
CA LYS A 8 -0.15 -8.57 -33.05
C LYS A 8 -0.94 -8.39 -31.75
N PRO A 9 -1.05 -9.39 -30.86
CA PRO A 9 -1.67 -9.19 -29.57
C PRO A 9 -0.82 -8.16 -28.82
N GLY A 10 -1.36 -6.95 -28.69
CA GLY A 10 -0.75 -5.90 -27.89
C GLY A 10 -0.72 -6.39 -26.45
N ARG A 11 0.46 -6.42 -25.84
CA ARG A 11 0.59 -6.70 -24.41
C ARG A 11 -0.15 -5.61 -23.65
N ILE A 12 -1.30 -5.92 -23.06
CA ILE A 12 -1.99 -5.02 -22.15
C ILE A 12 -1.16 -4.97 -20.87
N VAL A 13 -0.40 -3.89 -20.68
CA VAL A 13 0.31 -3.63 -19.44
C VAL A 13 -0.58 -2.75 -18.60
N SER A 14 -1.25 -3.34 -17.60
CA SER A 14 -1.97 -2.56 -16.60
C SER A 14 -0.97 -1.83 -15.70
N LYS A 15 -1.16 -0.53 -15.52
CA LYS A 15 -0.38 0.29 -14.59
C LYS A 15 -1.11 0.35 -13.25
N TYR A 16 -0.35 0.34 -12.17
CA TYR A 16 -0.88 0.32 -10.82
C TYR A 16 -0.26 1.42 -9.98
N LEU A 17 -1.07 1.99 -9.10
CA LEU A 17 -0.59 2.78 -7.98
C LEU A 17 -0.22 1.82 -6.85
N SER A 18 1.06 1.79 -6.49
CA SER A 18 1.56 1.08 -5.32
C SER A 18 1.59 2.03 -4.13
N ILE A 19 1.19 1.56 -2.94
CA ILE A 19 1.23 2.35 -1.71
C ILE A 19 1.94 1.57 -0.62
N PHE A 20 2.93 2.19 0.00
CA PHE A 20 3.72 1.59 1.07
C PHE A 20 3.77 2.52 2.28
N LEU A 21 3.67 1.92 3.46
CA LEU A 21 3.90 2.54 4.75
C LEU A 21 5.27 2.09 5.25
N GLN A 22 6.05 3.04 5.74
CA GLN A 22 7.35 2.79 6.32
C GLN A 22 7.44 3.53 7.65
N LEU A 23 7.89 2.83 8.68
CA LEU A 23 8.20 3.46 9.96
C LEU A 23 9.54 4.20 9.83
N ASP A 24 9.53 5.51 10.02
CA ASP A 24 10.75 6.32 9.93
C ASP A 24 11.62 6.14 11.18
N LYS A 25 12.90 5.83 10.96
CA LYS A 25 13.97 5.70 11.97
C LYS A 25 13.53 5.06 13.31
N PRO A 26 13.02 3.82 13.31
CA PRO A 26 12.67 3.16 14.56
C PRO A 26 13.91 2.87 15.40
N CYS A 27 13.94 3.41 16.62
CA CYS A 27 14.96 3.11 17.63
C CYS A 27 14.55 1.86 18.44
N PHE A 28 14.39 0.72 17.77
CA PHE A 28 14.07 -0.55 18.42
C PHE A 28 15.29 -1.47 18.54
N PRO A 29 15.41 -2.25 19.64
CA PRO A 29 16.38 -3.33 19.72
C PRO A 29 16.26 -4.31 18.54
N THR A 30 17.38 -4.87 18.10
CA THR A 30 17.39 -5.95 17.10
C THR A 30 16.47 -7.08 17.54
N GLY A 31 15.57 -7.51 16.66
CA GLY A 31 14.59 -8.57 16.93
C GLY A 31 13.23 -8.06 17.43
N SER A 32 13.06 -6.75 17.63
CA SER A 32 11.75 -6.18 17.97
C SER A 32 10.77 -6.28 16.81
N LYS A 33 9.48 -6.35 17.14
CA LYS A 33 8.36 -6.31 16.17
C LYS A 33 7.24 -5.41 16.68
N VAL A 34 6.55 -4.75 15.77
CA VAL A 34 5.38 -3.90 16.06
C VAL A 34 4.19 -4.47 15.28
N LEU A 35 3.12 -4.85 15.98
CA LEU A 35 1.85 -5.21 15.37
C LEU A 35 1.06 -3.94 15.10
N VAL A 36 0.69 -3.73 13.85
CA VAL A 36 -0.13 -2.61 13.43
C VAL A 36 -1.35 -3.10 12.68
N GLU A 37 -2.48 -2.49 12.98
CA GLU A 37 -3.66 -2.51 12.11
C GLU A 37 -3.62 -1.24 11.27
N VAL A 38 -3.79 -1.41 9.97
CA VAL A 38 -3.73 -0.34 8.99
C VAL A 38 -5.03 -0.35 8.21
N GLU A 39 -5.65 0.82 8.09
CA GLU A 39 -6.66 1.09 7.10
C GLU A 39 -6.19 2.24 6.21
N LEU A 40 -6.16 2.00 4.90
CA LEU A 40 -5.77 2.98 3.90
C LEU A 40 -6.95 3.26 2.98
N ARG A 41 -7.23 4.54 2.71
CA ARG A 41 -8.34 4.97 1.85
C ARG A 41 -7.86 5.98 0.81
N ILE A 42 -8.15 5.75 -0.46
CA ILE A 42 -8.16 6.80 -1.48
C ILE A 42 -9.54 7.44 -1.46
N LEU A 43 -9.60 8.72 -1.13
CA LEU A 43 -10.86 9.42 -0.94
C LEU A 43 -11.45 9.85 -2.29
N ASP A 44 -12.69 9.43 -2.55
CA ASP A 44 -13.56 10.07 -3.55
C ASP A 44 -13.96 11.46 -3.06
N GLN A 45 -13.46 12.47 -3.77
CA GLN A 45 -13.63 13.89 -3.44
C GLN A 45 -14.99 14.47 -3.88
N ASN A 46 -15.84 13.67 -4.54
CA ASN A 46 -17.12 14.11 -5.11
C ASN A 46 -18.31 13.42 -4.44
N HIS A 47 -18.30 12.09 -4.33
CA HIS A 47 -19.48 11.31 -3.91
C HIS A 47 -19.28 10.52 -2.60
N GLY A 48 -18.08 10.59 -1.99
CA GLY A 48 -17.78 9.91 -0.73
C GLY A 48 -17.57 8.39 -0.86
N LYS A 49 -17.57 7.81 -2.06
CA LYS A 49 -17.33 6.37 -2.25
C LYS A 49 -15.83 6.08 -2.38
N HIS A 50 -15.16 5.92 -1.25
CA HIS A 50 -13.72 5.69 -1.17
C HIS A 50 -13.29 4.30 -1.68
N HIS A 51 -12.02 4.16 -2.09
CA HIS A 51 -11.38 2.86 -2.29
C HIS A 51 -10.48 2.57 -1.10
N SER A 52 -10.63 1.42 -0.46
CA SER A 52 -9.90 1.11 0.78
C SER A 52 -9.23 -0.26 0.77
N GLY A 53 -8.18 -0.38 1.58
CA GLY A 53 -7.55 -1.64 1.94
C GLY A 53 -7.25 -1.67 3.43
N LYS A 54 -7.44 -2.83 4.06
CA LYS A 54 -7.13 -3.06 5.47
C LYS A 54 -6.14 -4.20 5.61
N ALA A 55 -5.26 -4.10 6.60
CA ALA A 55 -4.34 -5.18 6.95
C ALA A 55 -3.95 -5.11 8.43
N GLU A 56 -3.74 -6.28 9.02
CA GLU A 56 -3.06 -6.44 10.30
C GLU A 56 -1.69 -7.07 10.03
N VAL A 57 -0.60 -6.41 10.44
CA VAL A 57 0.75 -6.84 10.06
C VAL A 57 1.75 -6.66 11.19
N TRP A 58 2.71 -7.58 11.28
CA TRP A 58 3.89 -7.41 12.11
C TRP A 58 5.00 -6.72 11.31
N LEU A 59 5.25 -5.45 11.60
CA LEU A 59 6.44 -4.73 11.15
C LEU A 59 7.65 -5.19 11.96
N ARG A 60 8.77 -5.43 11.28
CA ARG A 60 10.02 -5.84 11.91
C ARG A 60 11.23 -5.26 11.17
N GLY A 61 12.34 -5.13 11.90
CA GLY A 61 13.62 -4.76 11.31
C GLY A 61 14.14 -5.83 10.33
N PRO A 62 14.97 -5.43 9.34
CA PRO A 62 15.45 -4.07 9.09
C PRO A 62 14.50 -3.21 8.23
N TYR A 63 13.45 -3.79 7.65
CA TYR A 63 12.70 -3.12 6.58
C TYR A 63 11.55 -2.23 7.09
N TRP A 64 10.99 -2.51 8.27
CA TRP A 64 9.95 -1.72 8.95
C TRP A 64 8.88 -1.13 8.02
N LYS A 65 8.46 -1.91 7.02
CA LYS A 65 7.58 -1.46 5.94
C LYS A 65 6.54 -2.51 5.60
N PHE A 66 5.42 -2.04 5.09
CA PHE A 66 4.34 -2.85 4.55
C PHE A 66 3.64 -2.05 3.44
N GLY A 67 2.94 -2.72 2.54
CA GLY A 67 2.17 -2.01 1.52
C GLY A 67 1.53 -2.92 0.51
N TRP A 68 0.81 -2.31 -0.42
CA TRP A 68 0.13 -2.95 -1.52
C TRP A 68 0.81 -2.56 -2.83
N PRO A 69 1.57 -3.48 -3.46
CA PRO A 69 2.20 -3.20 -4.75
C PRO A 69 1.17 -2.96 -5.86
N LEU A 70 -0.04 -3.52 -5.72
CA LEU A 70 -1.14 -3.40 -6.69
C LEU A 70 -2.40 -2.88 -5.99
N PHE A 71 -2.33 -1.69 -5.38
CA PHE A 71 -3.44 -1.16 -4.58
C PHE A 71 -4.67 -0.80 -5.43
N ILE A 72 -4.43 -0.11 -6.56
CA ILE A 72 -5.46 0.26 -7.53
C ILE A 72 -4.83 0.43 -8.92
N THR A 73 -5.58 0.14 -9.99
CA THR A 73 -5.11 0.43 -11.34
C THR A 73 -5.17 1.94 -11.62
N GLU A 74 -4.36 2.44 -12.54
CA GLU A 74 -4.39 3.85 -12.94
C GLU A 74 -5.78 4.25 -13.48
N GLU A 75 -6.41 3.38 -14.26
CA GLU A 75 -7.74 3.62 -14.83
C GLU A 75 -8.82 3.71 -13.75
N ALA A 76 -8.75 2.85 -12.73
CA ALA A 76 -9.66 2.90 -11.60
C ALA A 76 -9.36 4.09 -10.68
N ASN A 77 -8.10 4.53 -10.59
CA ASN A 77 -7.70 5.68 -9.79
C ASN A 77 -8.23 7.01 -10.35
N ALA A 78 -8.44 7.11 -11.66
CA ALA A 78 -8.88 8.33 -12.33
C ALA A 78 -10.16 8.94 -11.73
N ARG A 79 -11.09 8.13 -11.22
CA ARG A 79 -12.34 8.60 -10.58
C ARG A 79 -12.13 9.31 -9.24
N PHE A 80 -10.97 9.13 -8.62
CA PHE A 80 -10.60 9.71 -7.32
C PHE A 80 -9.79 11.00 -7.44
N LEU A 81 -9.38 11.36 -8.66
CA LEU A 81 -8.62 12.57 -8.94
C LEU A 81 -9.53 13.78 -9.02
N LYS A 82 -9.05 14.90 -8.48
CA LYS A 82 -9.63 16.23 -8.64
C LYS A 82 -8.49 17.21 -8.90
N ASN A 83 -8.49 17.84 -10.08
CA ASN A 83 -7.37 18.68 -10.54
C ASN A 83 -6.03 17.95 -10.45
N ASP A 84 -5.98 16.72 -10.97
CA ASP A 84 -4.82 15.81 -10.94
C ASP A 84 -4.29 15.45 -9.53
N ASN A 85 -5.02 15.79 -8.47
CA ASN A 85 -4.68 15.43 -7.09
C ASN A 85 -5.59 14.30 -6.59
N CYS A 86 -5.03 13.35 -5.86
CA CYS A 86 -5.78 12.41 -5.02
C CYS A 86 -5.49 12.69 -3.54
N ILE A 87 -6.44 12.35 -2.68
CA ILE A 87 -6.24 12.40 -1.23
C ILE A 87 -6.16 10.96 -0.73
N ILE A 88 -5.06 10.66 -0.04
CA ILE A 88 -4.84 9.38 0.62
C ILE A 88 -4.97 9.62 2.12
N GLU A 89 -5.88 8.88 2.74
CA GLU A 89 -6.03 8.82 4.18
C GLU A 89 -5.44 7.50 4.69
N VAL A 90 -4.74 7.56 5.82
CA VAL A 90 -4.17 6.40 6.48
C VAL A 90 -4.53 6.46 7.96
N GLU A 91 -5.19 5.41 8.44
CA GLU A 91 -5.46 5.16 9.84
C GLU A 91 -4.54 4.01 10.29
N ILE A 92 -3.83 4.22 11.39
CA ILE A 92 -2.86 3.25 11.93
C ILE A 92 -3.12 3.08 13.41
N THR A 93 -3.38 1.85 13.83
CA THR A 93 -3.51 1.46 15.23
C THR A 93 -2.35 0.55 15.61
N ILE A 94 -1.62 0.90 16.67
CA ILE A 94 -0.57 0.04 17.22
C ILE A 94 -1.21 -0.92 18.21
N ALA A 95 -1.35 -2.18 17.79
CA ALA A 95 -1.98 -3.23 18.60
C ALA A 95 -1.00 -3.90 19.58
N GLY A 96 0.31 -3.86 19.30
CA GLY A 96 1.30 -4.44 20.20
C GLY A 96 2.75 -4.21 19.80
N ILE A 97 3.64 -4.33 20.77
CA ILE A 97 5.09 -4.23 20.57
C ILE A 97 5.74 -5.40 21.29
N THR A 98 6.62 -6.11 20.60
CA THR A 98 7.48 -7.13 21.20
C THR A 98 8.92 -6.64 21.15
N VAL A 99 9.57 -6.61 22.32
CA VAL A 99 11.01 -6.34 22.45
C VAL A 99 11.67 -7.62 22.98
N PRO A 100 12.76 -8.09 22.37
CA PRO A 100 13.46 -9.26 22.90
C PRO A 100 14.02 -8.94 24.29
N GLY A 101 13.73 -9.80 25.26
CA GLY A 101 14.35 -9.73 26.58
C GLY A 101 15.85 -10.00 26.44
N ILE A 102 16.68 -9.16 27.06
CA ILE A 102 18.10 -9.45 27.20
C ILE A 102 18.20 -10.62 28.18
N CYS A 103 18.44 -11.84 27.68
CA CYS A 103 18.85 -12.95 28.53
C CYS A 103 20.26 -12.62 29.04
N ARG A 104 20.36 -12.10 30.27
CA ARG A 104 21.65 -11.93 30.94
C ARG A 104 22.08 -13.32 31.41
N THR A 105 23.04 -13.93 30.71
CA THR A 105 23.77 -15.13 31.17
C THR A 105 24.74 -14.78 32.27
#